data_AF-U6RQM3-F1
#
_entry.id   AF-U6RQM3-F1
#
_cell.length_a   1.000
_cell.length_b   1.000
_cell.length_c   1.000
_cell.angle_alpha   90.00
_cell.angle_beta   90.00
_cell.angle_gamma   90.00
#
_symmetry.space_group_name_H-M   'P 1'
#
loop_
_entity.id
_entity.type
_entity.pdbx_description
1 polymer ?
#
loop_
_entity_poly.entity_id
_entity_poly.type
_entity_poly.pdbx_seq_one_letter_code
_entity_poly.pdbx_strand_id
1 'polypeptide(L)'
;MSIILFCNVSCNDSDRIELGFDETPYIKIQQNQFKSLTMIDEDNLESEQVINTIALFLTEPFSKEIVYKYIDIGSINMNGYRLITLPLQLSELQKKDIYLITNYKNINLSTVNTLDDIKKLTTPAVDKNHDLVPNDGFCMYGELLNYDFINANSSAIVNLERTCAKYRVTLTYPENPVLSTDNTFVIANEASYTYIINGLRTGIPDVDYFNIADPVILKPDGTGKYVNTIYMYEAEKAPKIYIYTRINNSLLKQEFSTELPVPYRNFIYDIDIQIYEDKNSRTTGLDGVRPQYKMKAIVRTNPADR
;
A
#
# COMPACT_ATOMS: atom_id res chain seq x y z
N MET A 1 16.43 21.49 -29.09
CA MET A 1 17.76 21.66 -28.46
C MET A 1 17.50 21.64 -26.97
N SER A 2 17.69 20.49 -26.32
CA SER A 2 17.27 20.27 -24.94
C SER A 2 18.34 20.76 -23.97
N ILE A 3 17.97 21.69 -23.10
CA ILE A 3 18.76 22.07 -21.92
C ILE A 3 18.12 21.35 -20.74
N ILE A 4 18.82 20.34 -20.22
CA ILE A 4 18.50 19.72 -18.93
C ILE A 4 19.38 20.46 -17.91
N LEU A 5 18.75 21.23 -17.03
CA LEU A 5 19.43 21.90 -15.93
C LEU A 5 19.10 21.16 -14.63
N PHE A 6 20.07 20.42 -14.09
CA PHE A 6 19.99 19.86 -12.73
C PHE A 6 20.61 20.86 -11.77
N CYS A 7 19.81 21.41 -10.85
CA CYS A 7 20.33 22.13 -9.69
C CYS A 7 20.01 21.32 -8.43
N ASN A 8 21.04 20.71 -7.84
CA ASN A 8 21.03 20.26 -6.45
C ASN A 8 21.31 21.48 -5.57
N VAL A 9 20.33 21.94 -4.80
CA VAL A 9 20.57 22.96 -3.77
C VAL A 9 20.10 22.39 -2.44
N SER A 10 21.06 22.01 -1.59
CA SER A 10 20.84 21.93 -0.15
C SER A 10 21.02 23.34 0.43
N CYS A 11 20.03 23.88 1.12
CA CYS A 11 20.24 25.08 1.94
C CYS A 11 19.36 25.08 3.19
N ASN A 12 20.00 25.43 4.30
CA ASN A 12 19.44 25.65 5.63
C ASN A 12 18.40 26.78 5.63
N ASP A 13 17.34 26.58 6.42
CA ASP A 13 16.35 27.59 6.79
C ASP A 13 16.94 28.60 7.78
N SER A 14 17.64 29.63 7.29
CA SER A 14 17.77 30.91 8.01
C SER A 14 18.38 31.95 7.09
N ASP A 15 17.53 32.64 6.33
CA ASP A 15 17.57 34.10 6.12
C ASP A 15 16.60 34.47 4.97
N ARG A 16 15.54 35.22 5.32
CA ARG A 16 14.60 35.78 4.35
C ARG A 16 15.32 36.88 3.56
N ILE A 17 15.63 36.60 2.29
CA ILE A 17 15.94 37.62 1.28
C ILE A 17 14.67 37.78 0.43
N GLU A 18 14.08 38.98 0.43
CA GLU A 18 13.08 39.36 -0.58
C GLU A 18 13.75 39.38 -1.95
N LEU A 19 13.39 38.46 -2.83
CA LEU A 19 13.85 38.40 -4.22
C LEU A 19 12.68 38.66 -5.16
N GLY A 20 12.92 39.51 -6.14
CA GLY A 20 11.95 39.90 -7.16
C GLY A 20 11.45 38.71 -7.99
N PHE A 21 10.18 38.83 -8.38
CA PHE A 21 9.39 37.94 -9.22
C PHE A 21 10.14 37.35 -10.42
N ASP A 22 10.67 36.14 -10.21
CA ASP A 22 10.80 35.06 -11.20
C ASP A 22 10.88 33.72 -10.42
N GLU A 23 9.98 33.57 -9.44
CA GLU A 23 9.97 32.41 -8.55
C GLU A 23 9.48 31.19 -9.32
N THR A 24 10.35 30.19 -9.46
CA THR A 24 9.99 28.95 -10.16
C THR A 24 8.98 28.17 -9.30
N PRO A 25 7.78 27.86 -9.80
CA PRO A 25 6.77 27.14 -9.05
C PRO A 25 7.24 25.74 -8.66
N TYR A 26 6.97 25.36 -7.41
CA TYR A 26 7.27 24.03 -6.89
C TYR A 26 6.04 23.34 -6.29
N ILE A 27 5.99 22.02 -6.46
CA ILE A 27 5.05 21.14 -5.77
C ILE A 27 5.84 20.28 -4.79
N LYS A 28 5.49 20.35 -3.51
CA LYS A 28 6.00 19.48 -2.46
C LYS A 28 5.19 18.18 -2.44
N ILE A 29 5.87 17.07 -2.69
CA ILE A 29 5.33 15.73 -2.49
C ILE A 29 5.61 15.29 -1.07
N GLN A 30 4.58 14.82 -0.39
CA GLN A 30 4.68 14.16 0.91
C GLN A 30 3.93 12.83 0.87
N GLN A 31 4.55 11.76 1.35
CA GLN A 31 3.88 10.47 1.45
C GLN A 31 3.13 10.37 2.78
N ASN A 32 1.87 9.93 2.73
CA ASN A 32 1.13 9.61 3.94
C ASN A 32 1.69 8.34 4.59
N GLN A 33 1.84 8.37 5.91
CA GLN A 33 2.08 7.17 6.69
C GLN A 33 0.87 6.23 6.59
N PHE A 34 1.09 4.93 6.79
CA PHE A 34 0.00 3.95 6.88
C PHE A 34 -0.96 4.32 8.01
N LYS A 35 -2.27 4.18 7.79
CA LYS A 35 -3.29 4.50 8.79
C LYS A 35 -3.52 3.30 9.72
N SER A 36 -3.43 3.54 11.03
CA SER A 36 -3.85 2.63 12.11
C SER A 36 -4.14 3.42 13.39
N LEU A 37 -4.97 2.87 14.29
CA LEU A 37 -5.26 3.46 15.59
C LEU A 37 -4.08 3.39 16.56
N THR A 38 -3.11 2.49 16.33
CA THR A 38 -1.96 2.25 17.21
C THR A 38 -0.64 2.41 16.47
N MET A 39 -0.62 3.19 15.38
CA MET A 39 0.57 3.37 14.55
C MET A 39 1.70 4.03 15.34
N ILE A 40 2.91 3.49 15.20
CA ILE A 40 4.18 4.13 15.59
C ILE A 40 5.02 4.40 14.34
N ASP A 41 5.97 5.34 14.41
CA ASP A 41 6.76 5.74 13.24
C ASP A 41 7.53 4.56 12.62
N GLU A 42 8.02 3.61 13.44
CA GLU A 42 8.73 2.42 12.97
C GLU A 42 7.86 1.45 12.14
N ASP A 43 6.53 1.61 12.15
CA ASP A 43 5.62 0.82 11.32
C ASP A 43 5.74 1.17 9.83
N ASN A 44 6.33 2.32 9.49
CA ASN A 44 6.57 2.78 8.13
C ASN A 44 8.04 2.55 7.76
N LEU A 45 8.32 1.51 6.99
CA LEU A 45 9.69 1.15 6.61
C LEU A 45 10.20 2.09 5.52
N GLU A 46 11.50 2.40 5.52
CA GLU A 46 12.14 3.20 4.46
C GLU A 46 11.90 2.58 3.06
N SER A 47 11.93 1.25 2.97
CA SER A 47 11.63 0.51 1.74
C SER A 47 10.22 0.76 1.21
N GLU A 48 9.27 1.18 2.04
CA GLU A 48 7.89 1.47 1.63
C GLU A 48 7.73 2.91 1.12
N GLN A 49 8.80 3.72 1.17
CA GLN A 49 8.83 5.13 0.78
C GLN A 49 9.51 5.37 -0.59
N VAL A 50 9.83 4.29 -1.31
CA VAL A 50 10.49 4.34 -2.62
C VAL A 50 9.53 4.92 -3.67
N ILE A 51 9.98 5.95 -4.41
CA ILE A 51 9.26 6.56 -5.53
C ILE A 51 10.17 6.53 -6.75
N ASN A 52 10.04 5.53 -7.62
CA ASN A 52 10.85 5.38 -8.82
C ASN A 52 10.38 6.25 -9.99
N THR A 53 9.08 6.51 -10.11
CA THR A 53 8.53 7.34 -11.19
C THR A 53 7.43 8.24 -10.67
N ILE A 54 7.28 9.41 -11.29
CA ILE A 54 6.23 10.38 -10.98
C ILE A 54 5.59 10.88 -12.28
N ALA A 55 4.26 10.98 -12.27
CA ALA A 55 3.47 11.65 -13.28
C ALA A 55 2.59 12.71 -12.62
N LEU A 56 2.54 13.89 -13.24
CA LEU A 56 1.83 15.06 -12.79
C LEU A 56 0.83 15.50 -13.87
N PHE A 57 -0.40 15.73 -13.45
CA PHE A 57 -1.46 16.27 -14.29
C PHE A 57 -2.04 17.51 -13.60
N LEU A 58 -2.26 18.56 -14.38
CA LEU A 58 -2.88 19.81 -13.92
C LEU A 58 -4.14 20.09 -14.74
N THR A 59 -5.22 20.45 -14.06
CA THR A 59 -6.45 20.95 -14.70
C THR A 59 -6.71 22.38 -14.25
N GLU A 60 -7.54 23.11 -15.01
CA GLU A 60 -8.20 24.27 -14.43
C GLU A 60 -9.09 23.84 -13.24
N PRO A 61 -9.30 24.68 -12.22
CA PRO A 61 -10.13 24.33 -11.08
C PRO A 61 -11.51 23.83 -11.49
N PHE A 62 -11.86 22.63 -11.02
CA PHE A 62 -13.12 21.93 -11.31
C PHE A 62 -13.32 21.51 -12.78
N SER A 63 -12.31 21.69 -13.63
CA SER A 63 -12.34 21.19 -15.01
C SER A 63 -12.01 19.70 -15.06
N LYS A 64 -12.55 19.01 -16.06
CA LYS A 64 -12.18 17.63 -16.38
C LYS A 64 -10.99 17.54 -17.32
N GLU A 65 -10.63 18.62 -18.01
CA GLU A 65 -9.60 18.61 -19.04
C GLU A 65 -8.22 18.85 -18.43
N ILE A 66 -7.26 18.02 -18.84
CA ILE A 66 -5.86 18.14 -18.42
C ILE A 66 -5.18 19.17 -19.32
N VAL A 67 -4.77 20.28 -18.71
CA VAL A 67 -4.11 21.40 -19.39
C VAL A 67 -2.61 21.16 -19.47
N TYR A 68 -2.02 20.62 -18.39
CA TYR A 68 -0.60 20.26 -18.36
C TYR A 68 -0.40 18.82 -17.91
N LYS A 69 0.51 18.13 -18.58
CA LYS A 69 0.84 16.73 -18.35
C LYS A 69 2.35 16.56 -18.39
N TYR A 70 2.91 16.08 -17.29
CA TYR A 70 4.33 15.76 -17.15
C TYR A 70 4.49 14.31 -16.70
N ILE A 71 5.19 13.51 -17.49
CA ILE A 71 5.39 12.08 -17.23
C ILE A 71 6.89 11.86 -17.06
N ASP A 72 7.25 11.01 -16.10
CA ASP A 72 8.63 10.64 -15.79
C ASP A 72 9.49 11.83 -15.33
N ILE A 73 8.94 12.62 -14.41
CA ILE A 73 9.63 13.79 -13.84
C ILE A 73 10.64 13.42 -12.73
N GLY A 74 11.00 12.14 -12.64
CA GLY A 74 12.11 11.62 -11.84
C GLY A 74 11.74 10.61 -10.75
N SER A 75 12.77 10.21 -9.98
CA SER A 75 12.72 9.23 -8.89
C SER A 75 13.21 9.80 -7.55
N ILE A 76 12.91 9.13 -6.45
CA ILE A 76 13.21 9.48 -5.06
C ILE A 76 13.42 8.21 -4.24
N ASN A 77 14.48 8.23 -3.41
CA ASN A 77 14.59 7.42 -2.22
C ASN A 77 14.36 8.36 -1.03
N MET A 78 13.24 8.25 -0.31
CA MET A 78 12.82 9.27 0.65
C MET A 78 13.14 8.92 2.10
N ASN A 79 13.66 9.92 2.82
CA ASN A 79 13.22 10.29 4.18
C ASN A 79 12.74 11.75 4.09
N GLY A 80 11.43 12.02 4.22
CA GLY A 80 10.88 13.40 4.28
C GLY A 80 9.94 13.81 3.13
N TYR A 81 10.35 14.79 2.31
CA TYR A 81 9.56 15.38 1.21
C TYR A 81 10.42 15.67 -0.03
N ARG A 82 9.80 15.83 -1.21
CA ARG A 82 10.49 16.30 -2.43
C ARG A 82 9.80 17.50 -3.05
N LEU A 83 10.59 18.41 -3.62
CA LEU A 83 10.09 19.48 -4.48
C LEU A 83 10.18 19.08 -5.96
N ILE A 84 9.08 19.22 -6.69
CA ILE A 84 9.04 19.17 -8.14
C ILE A 84 9.04 20.61 -8.64
N THR A 85 10.06 20.97 -9.39
CA THR A 85 10.10 22.23 -10.13
C THR A 85 9.30 22.09 -11.43
N LEU A 86 8.39 23.02 -11.70
CA LEU A 86 7.62 23.02 -12.95
C LEU A 86 8.31 23.91 -14.00
N PRO A 87 8.36 23.48 -15.27
CA PRO A 87 8.92 24.29 -16.36
C PRO A 87 7.90 25.34 -16.85
N LEU A 88 7.20 26.00 -15.94
CA LEU A 88 6.17 27.02 -16.20
C LEU A 88 6.42 28.24 -15.32
N GLN A 89 6.01 29.41 -15.79
CA GLN A 89 5.98 30.61 -14.96
C GLN A 89 4.74 30.62 -14.05
N LEU A 90 4.81 31.30 -12.90
CA LEU A 90 3.68 31.42 -11.96
C LEU A 90 2.43 32.04 -12.62
N SER A 91 2.64 32.98 -13.55
CA SER A 91 1.59 33.63 -14.35
C SER A 91 0.81 32.65 -15.24
N GLU A 92 1.44 31.55 -15.65
CA GLU A 92 0.84 30.49 -16.48
C GLU A 92 0.08 29.45 -15.65
N LEU A 93 0.45 29.27 -14.38
CA LEU A 93 -0.21 28.34 -13.46
C LEU A 93 -1.48 28.92 -12.88
N GLN A 94 -1.44 30.15 -12.32
CA GLN A 94 -2.58 30.74 -11.61
C GLN A 94 -3.19 29.75 -10.60
N LYS A 95 -4.50 29.47 -10.69
CA LYS A 95 -5.14 28.40 -9.93
C LYS A 95 -5.17 27.10 -10.74
N LYS A 96 -4.89 25.97 -10.10
CA LYS A 96 -5.00 24.63 -10.69
C LYS A 96 -5.48 23.60 -9.68
N ASP A 97 -6.07 22.53 -10.19
CA ASP A 97 -6.13 21.25 -9.49
C ASP A 97 -4.89 20.43 -9.88
N ILE A 98 -4.29 19.77 -8.90
CA ILE A 98 -3.02 19.06 -9.01
C ILE A 98 -3.29 17.58 -8.74
N TYR A 99 -2.86 16.72 -9.66
CA TYR A 99 -3.00 15.26 -9.53
C TYR A 99 -1.64 14.59 -9.76
N LEU A 100 -1.27 13.70 -8.84
CA LEU A 100 -0.02 12.96 -8.89
C LEU A 100 -0.26 11.46 -8.87
N ILE A 101 0.46 10.75 -9.74
CA ILE A 101 0.58 9.29 -9.72
C ILE A 101 2.06 8.95 -9.62
N THR A 102 2.40 8.03 -8.73
CA THR A 102 3.78 7.54 -8.59
C THR A 102 3.87 6.04 -8.86
N ASN A 103 5.08 5.55 -9.17
CA ASN A 103 5.38 4.13 -9.34
C ASN A 103 4.42 3.41 -10.28
N TYR A 104 4.02 4.09 -11.35
CA TYR A 104 3.03 3.60 -12.32
C TYR A 104 3.60 2.53 -13.28
N LYS A 105 4.86 2.09 -13.07
CA LYS A 105 5.58 1.08 -13.86
C LYS A 105 5.34 1.24 -15.38
N ASN A 106 4.64 0.29 -16.00
CA ASN A 106 4.39 0.19 -17.44
C ASN A 106 3.05 0.79 -17.89
N ILE A 107 2.31 1.47 -17.02
CA ILE A 107 1.03 2.10 -17.37
C ILE A 107 1.28 3.19 -18.41
N ASN A 108 0.56 3.11 -19.53
CA ASN A 108 0.65 4.11 -20.58
C ASN A 108 -0.14 5.39 -20.20
N LEU A 109 0.56 6.38 -19.66
CA LEU A 109 -0.02 7.67 -19.28
C LEU A 109 -0.11 8.69 -20.44
N SER A 110 0.47 8.39 -21.60
CA SER A 110 0.46 9.32 -22.75
C SER A 110 -0.95 9.61 -23.27
N THR A 111 -1.87 8.66 -23.15
CA THR A 111 -3.25 8.76 -23.64
C THR A 111 -4.19 9.48 -22.68
N VAL A 112 -3.72 9.87 -21.50
CA VAL A 112 -4.52 10.53 -20.48
C VAL A 112 -4.72 12.00 -20.86
N ASN A 113 -5.97 12.40 -21.11
CA ASN A 113 -6.33 13.76 -21.50
C ASN A 113 -7.40 14.38 -20.59
N THR A 114 -8.12 13.55 -19.82
CA THR A 114 -9.17 13.98 -18.91
C THR A 114 -9.07 13.28 -17.56
N LEU A 115 -9.72 13.84 -16.53
CA LEU A 115 -9.88 13.17 -15.23
C LEU A 115 -10.62 11.84 -15.33
N ASP A 116 -11.54 11.70 -16.29
CA ASP A 116 -12.24 10.44 -16.51
C ASP A 116 -11.32 9.36 -17.11
N ASP A 117 -10.21 9.75 -17.76
CA ASP A 117 -9.15 8.80 -18.15
C ASP A 117 -8.35 8.35 -16.93
N ILE A 118 -8.00 9.28 -16.03
CA ILE A 118 -7.28 8.95 -14.78
C ILE A 118 -8.09 7.97 -13.93
N LYS A 119 -9.41 8.16 -13.81
CA LYS A 119 -10.31 7.26 -13.07
C LYS A 119 -10.34 5.83 -13.59
N LYS A 120 -10.01 5.62 -14.87
CA LYS A 120 -9.96 4.29 -15.49
C LYS A 120 -8.60 3.62 -15.33
N LEU A 121 -7.58 4.35 -14.86
CA LEU A 121 -6.25 3.78 -14.66
C LEU A 121 -6.26 2.82 -13.49
N THR A 122 -5.66 1.67 -13.72
CA THR A 122 -5.42 0.63 -12.73
C THR A 122 -3.95 0.57 -12.39
N THR A 123 -3.63 0.06 -11.19
CA THR A 123 -2.26 -0.26 -10.80
C THR A 123 -1.69 -1.35 -11.71
N PRO A 124 -0.36 -1.47 -11.82
CA PRO A 124 0.25 -2.61 -12.50
C PRO A 124 -0.26 -3.91 -11.84
N ALA A 125 -0.78 -4.83 -12.66
CA ALA A 125 -1.28 -6.10 -12.16
C ALA A 125 -0.14 -6.91 -11.53
N VAL A 126 -0.42 -7.54 -10.39
CA VAL A 126 0.43 -8.56 -9.79
C VAL A 126 -0.06 -9.94 -10.21
N ASP A 127 0.81 -10.94 -10.07
CA ASP A 127 0.42 -12.33 -10.18
C ASP A 127 0.16 -12.95 -8.78
N LYS A 128 -0.11 -14.25 -8.77
CA LYS A 128 -0.44 -15.01 -7.56
C LYS A 128 0.72 -15.17 -6.56
N ASN A 129 1.93 -14.67 -6.84
CA ASN A 129 3.12 -14.81 -5.98
C ASN A 129 3.22 -13.75 -4.88
N HIS A 130 2.20 -12.89 -4.69
CA HIS A 130 2.22 -11.76 -3.74
C HIS A 130 3.25 -10.67 -4.13
N ASP A 131 3.33 -10.32 -5.42
CA ASP A 131 4.38 -9.49 -6.03
C ASP A 131 4.41 -7.99 -5.63
N LEU A 132 3.79 -7.62 -4.51
CA LEU A 132 3.90 -6.28 -3.95
C LEU A 132 5.15 -6.14 -3.08
N VAL A 133 6.29 -5.93 -3.74
CA VAL A 133 7.59 -5.75 -3.11
C VAL A 133 7.83 -4.26 -2.78
N PRO A 134 8.07 -3.87 -1.52
CA PRO A 134 8.27 -2.47 -1.14
C PRO A 134 9.38 -1.76 -1.93
N ASN A 135 10.53 -2.43 -2.13
CA ASN A 135 11.69 -1.85 -2.81
C ASN A 135 11.44 -1.48 -4.28
N ASP A 136 10.42 -2.06 -4.91
CA ASP A 136 10.01 -1.71 -6.29
C ASP A 136 9.21 -0.39 -6.33
N GLY A 137 8.79 0.11 -5.18
CA GLY A 137 7.91 1.25 -5.01
C GLY A 137 6.44 0.88 -5.19
N PHE A 138 5.59 1.32 -4.26
CA PHE A 138 4.14 1.15 -4.36
C PHE A 138 3.52 2.23 -5.23
N CYS A 139 2.58 1.86 -6.09
CA CYS A 139 1.75 2.85 -6.79
C CYS A 139 1.01 3.71 -5.75
N MET A 140 1.07 5.03 -5.92
CA MET A 140 0.36 5.98 -5.05
C MET A 140 -0.35 7.03 -5.86
N TYR A 141 -1.39 7.59 -5.25
CA TYR A 141 -2.15 8.70 -5.80
C TYR A 141 -2.26 9.83 -4.77
N GLY A 142 -2.23 11.06 -5.23
CA GLY A 142 -2.55 12.22 -4.40
C GLY A 142 -3.11 13.35 -5.24
N GLU A 143 -3.90 14.21 -4.60
CA GLU A 143 -4.49 15.38 -5.24
C GLU A 143 -4.50 16.58 -4.31
N LEU A 144 -4.45 17.77 -4.90
CA LEU A 144 -4.66 19.05 -4.24
C LEU A 144 -5.50 19.93 -5.16
N LEU A 145 -6.71 20.26 -4.73
CA LEU A 145 -7.67 21.00 -5.55
C LEU A 145 -7.60 22.50 -5.29
N ASN A 146 -7.83 23.29 -6.34
CA ASN A 146 -8.02 24.73 -6.33
C ASN A 146 -6.87 25.48 -5.64
N TYR A 147 -5.63 25.02 -5.85
CA TYR A 147 -4.45 25.66 -5.31
C TYR A 147 -4.07 26.88 -6.13
N ASP A 148 -3.79 28.00 -5.46
CA ASP A 148 -3.43 29.27 -6.07
C ASP A 148 -1.92 29.49 -6.02
N PHE A 149 -1.23 29.29 -7.15
CA PHE A 149 0.21 29.46 -7.24
C PHE A 149 0.67 30.92 -7.10
N ILE A 150 -0.23 31.90 -7.32
CA ILE A 150 0.14 33.32 -7.32
C ILE A 150 0.00 33.93 -5.92
N ASN A 151 -1.03 33.52 -5.17
CA ASN A 151 -1.36 34.11 -3.87
C ASN A 151 -1.04 33.21 -2.67
N ALA A 152 -0.36 32.07 -2.87
CA ALA A 152 -0.03 31.17 -1.78
C ALA A 152 1.19 31.64 -0.98
N ASN A 153 1.04 31.68 0.35
CA ASN A 153 2.14 31.95 1.29
C ASN A 153 2.99 30.69 1.59
N SER A 154 2.71 29.55 0.93
CA SER A 154 3.36 28.27 1.15
C SER A 154 3.35 27.41 -0.12
N SER A 155 4.28 26.46 -0.24
CA SER A 155 4.34 25.49 -1.35
C SER A 155 3.05 24.67 -1.50
N ALA A 156 2.71 24.28 -2.73
CA ALA A 156 1.67 23.29 -2.98
C ALA A 156 2.09 21.94 -2.37
N ILE A 157 1.39 21.45 -1.34
CA ILE A 157 1.71 20.15 -0.73
C ILE A 157 0.69 19.11 -1.19
N VAL A 158 1.15 18.10 -1.91
CA VAL A 158 0.31 16.97 -2.32
C VAL A 158 0.67 15.76 -1.49
N ASN A 159 -0.33 15.24 -0.78
CA ASN A 159 -0.20 14.05 0.05
C ASN A 159 -0.50 12.80 -0.79
N LEU A 160 0.43 11.86 -0.85
CA LEU A 160 0.30 10.61 -1.59
C LEU A 160 -0.15 9.47 -0.69
N GLU A 161 -1.14 8.70 -1.14
CA GLU A 161 -1.59 7.47 -0.49
C GLU A 161 -1.28 6.25 -1.36
N ARG A 162 -0.70 5.22 -0.74
CA ARG A 162 -0.49 3.91 -1.36
C ARG A 162 -1.83 3.30 -1.75
N THR A 163 -1.87 2.64 -2.90
CA THR A 163 -3.06 1.91 -3.37
C THR A 163 -3.22 0.53 -2.73
N CYS A 164 -2.28 0.12 -1.87
CA CYS A 164 -2.29 -1.16 -1.17
C CYS A 164 -2.44 -0.97 0.35
N ALA A 165 -2.84 -2.05 1.01
CA ALA A 165 -2.83 -2.23 2.45
C ALA A 165 -1.64 -3.10 2.87
N LYS A 166 -1.21 -2.98 4.13
CA LYS A 166 -0.16 -3.79 4.75
C LYS A 166 -0.78 -4.71 5.80
N TYR A 167 -0.49 -6.00 5.73
CA TYR A 167 -0.97 -7.02 6.66
C TYR A 167 0.21 -7.62 7.39
N ARG A 168 0.28 -7.43 8.70
CA ARG A 168 1.25 -8.09 9.58
C ARG A 168 0.56 -9.22 10.30
N VAL A 169 0.86 -10.45 9.86
CA VAL A 169 0.25 -11.67 10.38
C VAL A 169 1.22 -12.30 11.38
N THR A 170 0.76 -12.50 12.61
CA THR A 170 1.44 -13.28 13.64
C THR A 170 0.65 -14.55 13.90
N LEU A 171 1.24 -15.71 13.65
CA LEU A 171 0.67 -17.01 13.98
C LEU A 171 1.38 -17.60 15.20
N THR A 172 0.59 -18.05 16.19
CA THR A 172 1.12 -18.68 17.40
C THR A 172 0.42 -20.01 17.70
N TYR A 173 1.17 -20.88 18.38
CA TYR A 173 0.69 -22.15 18.91
C TYR A 173 0.96 -22.19 20.42
N PRO A 174 0.01 -21.78 21.27
CA PRO A 174 0.26 -21.59 22.70
C PRO A 174 0.84 -22.80 23.44
N GLU A 175 0.44 -24.01 23.03
CA GLU A 175 0.92 -25.27 23.61
C GLU A 175 2.32 -25.69 23.12
N ASN A 176 2.92 -24.92 22.19
CA ASN A 176 4.20 -25.22 21.55
C ASN A 176 4.31 -26.67 21.04
N PRO A 177 3.36 -27.16 20.23
CA PRO A 177 3.43 -28.51 19.69
C PRO A 177 4.58 -28.65 18.69
N VAL A 178 5.01 -29.89 18.43
CA VAL A 178 6.02 -30.16 17.39
C VAL A 178 5.38 -30.00 16.01
N LEU A 179 5.87 -29.07 15.20
CA LEU A 179 5.35 -28.81 13.85
C LEU A 179 6.25 -29.43 12.77
N SER A 180 5.67 -29.82 11.63
CA SER A 180 6.47 -30.25 10.47
C SER A 180 7.24 -29.08 9.85
N THR A 181 8.19 -29.35 8.96
CA THR A 181 9.00 -28.31 8.29
C THR A 181 8.32 -27.73 7.03
N ASP A 182 7.19 -28.29 6.60
CA ASP A 182 6.51 -27.95 5.35
C ASP A 182 5.17 -27.23 5.56
N ASN A 183 5.04 -26.47 6.67
CA ASN A 183 3.84 -25.69 6.93
C ASN A 183 3.80 -24.43 6.06
N THR A 184 2.60 -24.11 5.56
CA THR A 184 2.38 -23.01 4.64
C THR A 184 1.08 -22.28 4.96
N PHE A 185 0.94 -21.05 4.50
CA PHE A 185 -0.37 -20.43 4.34
C PHE A 185 -0.59 -20.01 2.88
N VAL A 186 -1.84 -19.84 2.50
CA VAL A 186 -2.27 -19.23 1.23
C VAL A 186 -3.34 -18.19 1.52
N ILE A 187 -3.53 -17.24 0.61
CA ILE A 187 -4.60 -16.24 0.68
C ILE A 187 -5.51 -16.41 -0.52
N ALA A 188 -6.81 -16.40 -0.28
CA ALA A 188 -7.85 -16.34 -1.29
C ALA A 188 -8.46 -14.93 -1.36
N ASN A 189 -9.12 -14.63 -2.47
CA ASN A 189 -9.84 -13.37 -2.73
C ASN A 189 -8.94 -12.13 -2.68
N GLU A 190 -7.69 -12.26 -3.10
CA GLU A 190 -6.79 -11.12 -3.32
C GLU A 190 -6.98 -10.60 -4.75
N ALA A 191 -7.10 -9.28 -4.92
CA ALA A 191 -7.23 -8.66 -6.23
C ALA A 191 -5.86 -8.53 -6.92
N SER A 192 -5.81 -8.85 -8.21
CA SER A 192 -4.61 -8.69 -9.04
C SER A 192 -4.22 -7.23 -9.29
N TYR A 193 -5.17 -6.30 -9.21
CA TYR A 193 -4.95 -4.86 -9.34
C TYR A 193 -6.00 -4.07 -8.55
N THR A 194 -5.83 -2.76 -8.45
CA THR A 194 -6.89 -1.83 -8.04
C THR A 194 -6.89 -0.57 -8.91
N TYR A 195 -7.91 0.27 -8.79
CA TYR A 195 -7.93 1.59 -9.43
C TYR A 195 -7.00 2.55 -8.68
N ILE A 196 -6.26 3.36 -9.43
CA ILE A 196 -5.28 4.30 -8.85
C ILE A 196 -6.01 5.35 -8.00
N ILE A 197 -7.14 5.87 -8.49
CA ILE A 197 -7.98 6.82 -7.77
C ILE A 197 -8.79 6.12 -6.67
N ASN A 198 -8.95 6.82 -5.54
CA ASN A 198 -9.73 6.35 -4.39
C ASN A 198 -11.24 6.27 -4.70
N GLY A 199 -11.96 5.39 -4.01
CA GLY A 199 -13.42 5.28 -4.08
C GLY A 199 -13.95 4.39 -5.21
N LEU A 200 -13.08 3.68 -5.94
CA LEU A 200 -13.45 2.81 -7.07
C LEU A 200 -13.24 1.32 -6.81
N ARG A 201 -13.00 0.94 -5.54
CA ARG A 201 -12.71 -0.45 -5.14
C ARG A 201 -13.79 -1.49 -5.48
N THR A 202 -15.04 -1.05 -5.65
CA THR A 202 -16.18 -1.93 -6.01
C THR A 202 -16.26 -2.20 -7.52
N GLY A 203 -15.34 -1.63 -8.30
CA GLY A 203 -15.29 -1.79 -9.75
C GLY A 203 -14.41 -2.94 -10.24
N ILE A 204 -13.90 -3.80 -9.35
CA ILE A 204 -13.04 -4.93 -9.69
C ILE A 204 -13.93 -6.16 -9.90
N PRO A 205 -13.95 -6.77 -11.11
CA PRO A 205 -14.78 -7.93 -11.36
C PRO A 205 -14.19 -9.19 -10.72
N ASP A 206 -15.05 -10.17 -10.44
CA ASP A 206 -14.68 -11.43 -9.77
C ASP A 206 -13.53 -12.21 -10.42
N VAL A 207 -13.40 -12.11 -11.75
CA VAL A 207 -12.36 -12.79 -12.53
C VAL A 207 -10.95 -12.27 -12.22
N ASP A 208 -10.84 -11.05 -11.71
CA ASP A 208 -9.57 -10.39 -11.42
C ASP A 208 -9.09 -10.62 -9.98
N TYR A 209 -9.81 -11.45 -9.22
CA TYR A 209 -9.39 -11.96 -7.92
C TYR A 209 -8.75 -13.34 -8.04
N PHE A 210 -7.69 -13.57 -7.29
CA PHE A 210 -7.11 -14.90 -7.14
C PHE A 210 -8.02 -15.76 -6.27
N ASN A 211 -8.42 -16.92 -6.78
CA ASN A 211 -9.10 -17.93 -5.98
C ASN A 211 -8.24 -18.37 -4.81
N ILE A 212 -6.95 -18.66 -5.07
CA ILE A 212 -5.92 -19.00 -4.09
C ILE A 212 -4.58 -18.51 -4.66
N ALA A 213 -3.87 -17.67 -3.90
CA ALA A 213 -2.51 -17.23 -4.17
C ALA A 213 -1.48 -18.33 -3.83
N ASP A 214 -0.25 -18.19 -4.31
CA ASP A 214 0.77 -19.22 -4.12
C ASP A 214 1.16 -19.38 -2.64
N PRO A 215 1.52 -20.61 -2.21
CA PRO A 215 1.79 -20.90 -0.81
C PRO A 215 3.03 -20.17 -0.30
N VAL A 216 2.88 -19.56 0.86
CA VAL A 216 3.97 -18.91 1.58
C VAL A 216 4.37 -19.78 2.77
N ILE A 217 5.68 -20.04 2.91
CA ILE A 217 6.23 -20.83 4.01
C ILE A 217 6.03 -20.08 5.34
N LEU A 218 5.57 -20.80 6.36
CA LEU A 218 5.54 -20.28 7.72
C LEU A 218 6.97 -20.20 8.27
N LYS A 219 7.51 -18.98 8.34
CA LYS A 219 8.86 -18.71 8.87
C LYS A 219 8.83 -18.49 10.38
N PRO A 220 9.55 -19.30 11.18
CA PRO A 220 9.60 -19.11 12.63
C PRO A 220 10.40 -17.84 12.97
N ASP A 221 9.97 -17.13 14.01
CA ASP A 221 10.63 -15.92 14.53
C ASP A 221 11.69 -16.22 15.61
N GLY A 222 11.89 -17.50 15.96
CA GLY A 222 12.79 -17.94 17.02
C GLY A 222 12.20 -17.87 18.44
N THR A 223 10.98 -17.36 18.61
CA THR A 223 10.28 -17.24 19.91
C THR A 223 9.06 -18.18 20.02
N GLY A 224 8.89 -19.08 19.05
CA GLY A 224 7.74 -19.97 18.95
C GLY A 224 6.56 -19.37 18.18
N LYS A 225 6.77 -18.24 17.50
CA LYS A 225 5.77 -17.61 16.63
C LYS A 225 6.22 -17.68 15.17
N TYR A 226 5.28 -17.40 14.29
CA TYR A 226 5.52 -17.26 12.87
C TYR A 226 5.02 -15.87 12.47
N VAL A 227 5.85 -15.11 11.79
CA VAL A 227 5.51 -13.73 11.39
C VAL A 227 5.63 -13.59 9.88
N ASN A 228 4.68 -12.89 9.28
CA ASN A 228 4.74 -12.54 7.87
C ASN A 228 4.14 -11.14 7.62
N THR A 229 4.70 -10.42 6.66
CA THR A 229 4.14 -9.15 6.18
C THR A 229 3.78 -9.31 4.72
N ILE A 230 2.53 -8.98 4.40
CA ILE A 230 1.96 -9.12 3.06
C ILE A 230 1.33 -7.79 2.69
N TYR A 231 1.51 -7.37 1.45
CA TYR A 231 0.84 -6.19 0.92
C TYR A 231 -0.21 -6.66 -0.07
N MET A 232 -1.42 -6.10 0.01
CA MET A 232 -2.53 -6.46 -0.87
C MET A 232 -3.14 -5.19 -1.43
N TYR A 233 -3.51 -5.19 -2.71
CA TYR A 233 -4.20 -4.05 -3.31
C TYR A 233 -5.57 -3.81 -2.66
N GLU A 234 -6.01 -2.54 -2.67
CA GLU A 234 -7.35 -2.19 -2.22
C GLU A 234 -8.43 -2.91 -3.04
N ALA A 235 -9.38 -3.52 -2.35
CA ALA A 235 -10.46 -4.27 -2.96
C ALA A 235 -11.71 -4.24 -2.08
N GLU A 236 -12.86 -4.64 -2.63
CA GLU A 236 -14.09 -4.77 -1.85
C GLU A 236 -14.20 -6.11 -1.11
N LYS A 237 -13.62 -7.18 -1.66
CA LYS A 237 -13.74 -8.51 -1.08
C LYS A 237 -12.79 -8.68 0.09
N ALA A 238 -13.29 -9.29 1.17
CA ALA A 238 -12.46 -9.72 2.28
C ALA A 238 -11.55 -10.88 1.83
N PRO A 239 -10.23 -10.78 2.02
CA PRO A 239 -9.33 -11.89 1.77
C PRO A 239 -9.57 -12.98 2.80
N LYS A 240 -9.27 -14.23 2.45
CA LYS A 240 -9.37 -15.36 3.38
C LYS A 240 -8.06 -16.10 3.44
N ILE A 241 -7.49 -16.21 4.64
CA ILE A 241 -6.25 -16.95 4.86
C ILE A 241 -6.57 -18.42 5.17
N TYR A 242 -5.83 -19.32 4.54
CA TYR A 242 -5.83 -20.75 4.86
C TYR A 242 -4.44 -21.14 5.33
N ILE A 243 -4.37 -21.69 6.53
CA ILE A 243 -3.15 -22.14 7.18
C ILE A 243 -3.14 -23.65 7.14
N TYR A 244 -2.04 -24.19 6.65
CA TYR A 244 -1.85 -25.61 6.60
C TYR A 244 -0.65 -26.05 7.40
N THR A 245 -0.88 -26.99 8.32
CA THR A 245 0.16 -27.45 9.24
C THR A 245 0.00 -28.92 9.60
N ARG A 246 1.11 -29.58 9.96
CA ARG A 246 1.08 -30.88 10.64
C ARG A 246 1.57 -30.70 12.07
N ILE A 247 0.71 -31.09 13.00
CA ILE A 247 0.93 -30.91 14.43
C ILE A 247 1.27 -32.26 15.07
N ASN A 248 2.24 -32.26 15.98
CA ASN A 248 2.78 -33.41 16.71
C ASN A 248 3.22 -34.57 15.80
N ASN A 249 3.99 -34.24 14.75
CA ASN A 249 4.47 -35.22 13.75
C ASN A 249 3.35 -36.04 13.08
N SER A 250 2.12 -35.52 13.05
CA SER A 250 0.99 -36.12 12.36
C SER A 250 1.29 -36.24 10.85
N LEU A 251 0.99 -37.41 10.25
CA LEU A 251 1.02 -37.57 8.79
C LEU A 251 -0.11 -36.78 8.09
N LEU A 252 -1.18 -36.44 8.82
CA LEU A 252 -2.33 -35.71 8.30
C LEU A 252 -2.11 -34.21 8.44
N LYS A 253 -2.19 -33.51 7.30
CA LYS A 253 -2.17 -32.05 7.18
C LYS A 253 -3.53 -31.51 7.65
N GLN A 254 -3.49 -30.59 8.60
CA GLN A 254 -4.67 -29.88 9.08
C GLN A 254 -4.78 -28.53 8.36
N GLU A 255 -6.01 -28.11 8.10
CA GLU A 255 -6.34 -26.81 7.50
C GLU A 255 -7.11 -25.98 8.53
N PHE A 256 -6.71 -24.73 8.69
CA PHE A 256 -7.44 -23.72 9.45
C PHE A 256 -7.68 -22.51 8.55
N SER A 257 -8.84 -21.86 8.64
CA SER A 257 -9.10 -20.68 7.84
C SER A 257 -9.96 -19.64 8.52
N THR A 258 -9.67 -18.38 8.22
CA THR A 258 -10.40 -17.21 8.72
C THR A 258 -10.41 -16.14 7.65
N GLU A 259 -11.47 -15.36 7.64
CA GLU A 259 -11.49 -14.10 6.89
C GLU A 259 -10.52 -13.11 7.54
N LEU A 260 -9.91 -12.29 6.69
CA LEU A 260 -9.09 -11.15 7.04
C LEU A 260 -9.90 -9.87 6.81
N PRO A 261 -9.51 -8.73 7.41
CA PRO A 261 -10.11 -7.44 7.08
C PRO A 261 -10.05 -7.13 5.60
N VAL A 262 -11.05 -6.43 5.08
CA VAL A 262 -11.04 -5.88 3.71
C VAL A 262 -9.83 -4.94 3.56
N PRO A 263 -9.05 -5.02 2.47
CA PRO A 263 -7.88 -4.17 2.28
C PRO A 263 -8.31 -2.76 1.89
N TYR A 264 -8.17 -1.82 2.83
CA TYR A 264 -8.30 -0.39 2.53
C TYR A 264 -6.94 0.20 2.18
N ARG A 265 -6.89 1.02 1.13
CA ARG A 265 -5.64 1.65 0.67
C ARG A 265 -4.94 2.40 1.80
N ASN A 266 -3.62 2.28 1.88
CA ASN A 266 -2.79 2.94 2.87
C ASN A 266 -3.20 2.65 4.34
N PHE A 267 -3.79 1.48 4.64
CA PHE A 267 -3.98 0.98 6.01
C PHE A 267 -2.98 -0.11 6.36
N ILE A 268 -2.68 -0.24 7.66
CA ILE A 268 -1.93 -1.35 8.23
C ILE A 268 -2.83 -2.19 9.15
N TYR A 269 -2.74 -3.51 9.01
CA TYR A 269 -3.50 -4.50 9.78
C TYR A 269 -2.61 -5.41 10.60
N ASP A 270 -2.79 -5.39 11.92
CA ASP A 270 -2.14 -6.33 12.84
C ASP A 270 -3.08 -7.48 13.16
N ILE A 271 -2.70 -8.68 12.72
CA ILE A 271 -3.53 -9.87 12.77
C ILE A 271 -2.82 -10.95 13.58
N ASP A 272 -3.36 -11.23 14.77
CA ASP A 272 -2.92 -12.32 15.63
C ASP A 272 -3.81 -13.54 15.39
N ILE A 273 -3.22 -14.62 14.88
CA ILE A 273 -3.88 -15.92 14.71
C ILE A 273 -3.29 -16.90 15.73
N GLN A 274 -4.16 -17.56 16.48
CA GLN A 274 -3.78 -18.57 17.46
C GLN A 274 -4.40 -19.90 17.06
N ILE A 275 -3.58 -20.94 16.92
CA ILE A 275 -4.04 -22.32 16.78
C ILE A 275 -3.74 -23.04 18.09
N TYR A 276 -4.78 -23.50 18.79
CA TYR A 276 -4.68 -24.01 20.15
C TYR A 276 -5.44 -25.32 20.33
N GLU A 277 -5.07 -26.10 21.34
CA GLU A 277 -5.69 -27.38 21.64
C GLU A 277 -7.08 -27.19 22.29
N ASP A 278 -8.10 -27.86 21.77
CA ASP A 278 -9.44 -27.84 22.36
C ASP A 278 -9.51 -28.70 23.62
N LYS A 279 -9.31 -28.07 24.77
CA LYS A 279 -9.35 -28.74 26.09
C LYS A 279 -10.71 -29.34 26.45
N ASN A 280 -11.78 -28.93 25.75
CA ASN A 280 -13.13 -29.50 25.91
C ASN A 280 -13.40 -30.68 24.98
N SER A 281 -12.47 -30.99 24.07
CA SER A 281 -12.58 -32.18 23.23
C SER A 281 -12.28 -33.40 24.10
N ARG A 282 -13.22 -34.36 24.15
CA ARG A 282 -13.08 -35.62 24.91
C ARG A 282 -11.88 -36.50 24.46
N THR A 283 -11.12 -36.06 23.47
CA THR A 283 -9.97 -36.76 22.87
C THR A 283 -8.69 -36.67 23.70
N THR A 284 -8.57 -35.71 24.62
CA THR A 284 -7.29 -35.46 25.33
C THR A 284 -7.13 -36.22 26.65
N GLY A 285 -8.05 -37.12 26.97
CA GLY A 285 -8.07 -37.79 28.27
C GLY A 285 -7.68 -39.27 28.29
N LEU A 286 -8.19 -40.11 27.37
CA LEU A 286 -8.30 -41.54 27.71
C LEU A 286 -8.09 -42.59 26.60
N ASP A 287 -8.04 -42.27 25.29
CA ASP A 287 -8.15 -43.34 24.26
C ASP A 287 -7.28 -43.17 23.00
N GLY A 288 -6.06 -42.63 23.09
CA GLY A 288 -5.14 -42.60 21.94
C GLY A 288 -5.65 -41.81 20.71
N VAL A 289 -6.71 -41.01 20.89
CA VAL A 289 -7.29 -40.16 19.85
C VAL A 289 -6.53 -38.83 19.86
N ARG A 290 -6.11 -38.39 18.66
CA ARG A 290 -5.30 -37.16 18.50
C ARG A 290 -6.06 -35.92 19.02
N PRO A 291 -5.36 -34.96 19.65
CA PRO A 291 -5.96 -33.71 20.09
C PRO A 291 -6.58 -32.94 18.92
N GLN A 292 -7.77 -32.38 19.13
CA GLN A 292 -8.41 -31.49 18.18
C GLN A 292 -7.95 -30.06 18.41
N TYR A 293 -7.54 -29.37 17.35
CA TYR A 293 -7.10 -27.98 17.41
C TYR A 293 -8.20 -27.04 16.92
N LYS A 294 -8.26 -25.84 17.50
CA LYS A 294 -9.13 -24.74 17.11
C LYS A 294 -8.30 -23.54 16.72
N MET A 295 -8.93 -22.59 16.04
CA MET A 295 -8.32 -21.33 15.65
C MET A 295 -9.09 -20.14 16.20
N LYS A 296 -8.37 -19.11 16.62
CA LYS A 296 -8.89 -17.78 16.94
C LYS A 296 -8.07 -16.72 16.20
N ALA A 297 -8.74 -15.76 15.59
CA ALA A 297 -8.12 -14.59 14.98
C ALA A 297 -8.51 -13.32 15.75
N ILE A 298 -7.55 -12.41 15.95
CA ILE A 298 -7.75 -11.12 16.59
C ILE A 298 -7.13 -10.07 15.69
N VAL A 299 -7.91 -9.05 15.33
CA VAL A 299 -7.46 -7.92 14.51
C VAL A 299 -7.36 -6.71 15.43
N ARG A 300 -6.19 -6.08 15.51
CA ARG A 300 -5.97 -4.92 16.42
C ARG A 300 -6.20 -3.56 15.76
N THR A 301 -6.72 -3.56 14.54
CA THR A 301 -6.88 -2.38 13.71
C THR A 301 -8.17 -2.52 12.91
N ASN A 302 -9.33 -2.31 13.55
CA ASN A 302 -10.59 -2.29 12.82
C ASN A 302 -10.95 -0.84 12.46
N PRO A 303 -11.01 -0.46 11.17
CA PRO A 303 -11.49 0.86 10.75
C PRO A 303 -13.02 1.00 10.77
N ALA A 304 -13.77 -0.01 11.20
CA ALA A 304 -15.24 -0.10 11.05
C ALA A 304 -16.10 0.87 11.88
N ASP A 305 -15.53 1.89 12.54
CA ASP A 305 -16.27 2.90 13.30
C ASP A 305 -16.12 4.35 12.75
N ARG A 306 -16.07 4.53 11.41
CA ARG A 306 -16.22 5.85 10.78
C ARG A 306 -17.12 5.82 9.55
#